data_AF-M2NKC1-F1
#
_entry.id   AF-M2NKC1-F1
#
_cell.length_a   1.000
_cell.length_b   1.000
_cell.length_c   1.000
_cell.angle_alpha   90.00
_cell.angle_beta   90.00
_cell.angle_gamma   90.00
#
_symmetry.space_group_name_H-M   'P 1'
#
loop_
_entity.id
_entity.type
_entity.pdbx_description
1 polymer ?
#
loop_
_entity_poly.entity_id
_entity_poly.type
_entity_poly.pdbx_seq_one_letter_code
_entity_poly.pdbx_strand_id
1 'polypeptide(L)'
;MRKWLMSRLSQHAPTASSAHRPTMNFSMLELPPELRLCIFEQLDPHADKDTLRAAARACRLLQDLAEPFLYKHIFLRTGLEVATLLKSVAARPARVKLIHTLDVRCQWGKSSGIERLEALLRTAANIDTLTIESPYCNSGRWHSTGGAWEPLKRALLEPIAAASLPNAHPDGQPLQNLTTLTLHLNGERSEFWYMMDYQADIFGHPTLRDLTMSCAAIPSLSKRHLSKYTKSPLKRLTLDQCQISLIGLAALLAIPAALEYLYLGEYTLDNDEQQWPQGEEYDTLCHRSANAFILALGQQANSLTTLTYYERFSSSLYGGRQQLGSGLNVLHQLKELRLLGDTDAQLQTMLMSDLTSPPVLRALHLQEHSLLEWIALEVDDEGNFLQLAESSSLPGPIADLLSANSELKVLQFRVPQLYETTRARWSGVSQAIASLGEMLRERGIDFRVHLCPRQPRFVRPILYGEVEDVDELLYSNCGEAYIPLCGHSDGGQLIESDNSEYEDGAGFDGDWSETALEQSSDDEE
;
A
#
# COMPACT_ATOMS: atom_id res chain seq x y z
N MET A 1 6.88 -33.09 5.75
CA MET A 1 6.34 -33.98 6.81
C MET A 1 5.22 -34.93 6.36
N ARG A 2 4.21 -34.50 5.59
CA ARG A 2 3.14 -35.40 5.06
C ARG A 2 3.63 -36.54 4.15
N LYS A 3 4.70 -36.35 3.38
CA LYS A 3 5.30 -37.41 2.53
C LYS A 3 6.16 -38.43 3.30
N TRP A 4 6.60 -38.11 4.51
CA TRP A 4 7.44 -39.01 5.32
C TRP A 4 6.61 -40.07 6.07
N LEU A 5 5.36 -39.74 6.44
CA LEU A 5 4.44 -40.67 7.12
C LEU A 5 3.83 -41.73 6.21
N MET A 6 3.75 -41.50 4.89
CA MET A 6 3.14 -42.45 3.94
C MET A 6 4.09 -43.57 3.47
N SER A 7 5.40 -43.43 3.71
CA SER A 7 6.42 -44.35 3.17
C SER A 7 6.69 -45.59 4.06
N ARG A 8 6.36 -45.55 5.36
CA ARG A 8 6.72 -46.62 6.31
C ARG A 8 5.63 -47.65 6.63
N LEU A 9 4.44 -47.57 6.02
CA LEU A 9 3.34 -48.50 6.32
C LEU A 9 3.20 -49.68 5.34
N SER A 10 4.12 -49.87 4.38
CA SER A 10 3.96 -50.88 3.32
C SER A 10 4.82 -52.14 3.45
N GLN A 11 5.45 -52.42 4.60
CA GLN A 11 6.27 -53.63 4.73
C GLN A 11 6.11 -54.26 6.11
N HIS A 12 5.14 -55.17 6.24
CA HIS A 12 5.19 -56.44 6.99
C HIS A 12 3.76 -56.96 7.14
N ALA A 13 3.42 -57.96 6.33
CA ALA A 13 2.17 -58.71 6.46
C ALA A 13 2.44 -59.99 7.27
N PRO A 14 1.89 -60.13 8.49
CA PRO A 14 1.67 -61.43 9.09
C PRO A 14 0.23 -61.87 8.81
N THR A 15 0.08 -63.05 8.21
CA THR A 15 -1.16 -63.82 8.19
C THR A 15 -1.51 -64.28 9.60
N ALA A 16 -2.46 -63.64 10.26
CA ALA A 16 -3.05 -64.14 11.49
C ALA A 16 -4.45 -63.56 11.74
N SER A 17 -5.42 -64.46 11.87
CA SER A 17 -6.65 -64.39 12.67
C SER A 17 -7.47 -63.09 12.65
N SER A 18 -8.68 -63.20 12.11
CA SER A 18 -9.81 -62.26 12.20
C SER A 18 -10.15 -61.87 13.66
N ALA A 19 -9.34 -61.01 14.26
CA ALA A 19 -9.74 -60.22 15.41
C ALA A 19 -10.42 -58.96 14.87
N HIS A 20 -11.73 -58.82 15.10
CA HIS A 20 -12.44 -57.55 14.96
C HIS A 20 -11.64 -56.47 15.69
N ARG A 21 -10.92 -55.62 14.95
CA ARG A 21 -10.48 -54.34 15.50
C ARG A 21 -11.76 -53.59 15.83
N PRO A 22 -12.07 -53.29 17.10
CA PRO A 22 -13.20 -52.45 17.40
C PRO A 22 -12.94 -51.11 16.71
N THR A 23 -13.68 -50.83 15.64
CA THR A 23 -13.80 -49.47 15.10
C THR A 23 -14.51 -48.69 16.18
N MET A 24 -13.74 -48.04 17.05
CA MET A 24 -14.28 -47.08 18.00
C MET A 24 -14.77 -45.89 17.19
N ASN A 25 -16.04 -45.94 16.81
CA ASN A 25 -16.75 -44.81 16.22
C ASN A 25 -17.07 -43.85 17.38
N PHE A 26 -16.14 -42.96 17.69
CA PHE A 26 -16.41 -41.86 18.60
C PHE A 26 -17.26 -40.83 17.84
N SER A 27 -18.36 -40.40 18.45
CA SER A 27 -19.12 -39.27 17.92
C SER A 27 -18.29 -38.00 18.12
N MET A 28 -18.17 -37.14 17.11
CA MET A 28 -17.50 -35.84 17.22
C MET A 28 -18.03 -35.01 18.41
N LEU A 29 -19.31 -35.17 18.74
CA LEU A 29 -19.96 -34.45 19.83
C LEU A 29 -19.53 -34.95 21.21
N GLU A 30 -19.05 -36.19 21.32
CA GLU A 30 -18.55 -36.81 22.56
C GLU A 30 -17.09 -36.44 22.86
N LEU A 31 -16.40 -35.82 21.89
CA LEU A 31 -15.04 -35.35 22.10
C LEU A 31 -15.00 -34.18 23.11
N PRO A 32 -13.95 -34.09 23.94
CA PRO A 32 -13.66 -32.92 24.75
C PRO A 32 -13.69 -31.61 23.94
N PRO A 33 -14.12 -30.46 24.53
CA PRO A 33 -14.17 -29.17 23.85
C PRO A 33 -12.89 -28.80 23.09
N GLU A 34 -11.73 -29.08 23.68
CA GLU A 34 -10.42 -28.76 23.14
C GLU A 34 -10.14 -29.54 21.86
N LEU A 35 -10.47 -30.84 21.84
CA LEU A 35 -10.29 -31.67 20.64
C LEU A 35 -11.24 -31.27 19.51
N ARG A 36 -12.47 -30.85 19.85
CA ARG A 36 -13.40 -30.31 18.84
C ARG A 36 -12.86 -29.02 18.26
N LEU A 37 -12.36 -28.12 19.10
CA LEU A 37 -11.73 -26.88 18.64
C LEU A 37 -10.55 -27.19 17.71
N CYS A 38 -9.66 -28.12 18.10
CA CYS A 38 -8.55 -28.52 17.25
C CYS A 38 -9.00 -29.05 15.87
N ILE A 39 -10.15 -29.74 15.77
CA ILE A 39 -10.70 -30.18 14.48
C ILE A 39 -11.11 -28.96 13.64
N PHE A 40 -11.81 -27.99 14.22
CA PHE A 40 -12.21 -26.77 13.51
C PHE A 40 -11.01 -25.90 13.12
N GLU A 41 -9.94 -25.88 13.93
CA GLU A 41 -8.68 -25.20 13.60
C GLU A 41 -7.94 -25.83 12.40
N GLN A 42 -8.25 -27.08 12.02
CA GLN A 42 -7.71 -27.69 10.81
C GLN A 42 -8.48 -27.28 9.54
N LEU A 43 -9.67 -26.68 9.67
CA LEU A 43 -10.47 -26.25 8.53
C LEU A 43 -9.91 -24.93 7.99
N ASP A 44 -9.76 -24.84 6.68
CA ASP A 44 -9.41 -23.59 6.02
C ASP A 44 -10.67 -22.71 5.95
N PRO A 45 -10.70 -21.52 6.59
CA PRO A 45 -11.89 -20.67 6.61
C PRO A 45 -12.37 -20.24 5.22
N HIS A 46 -11.48 -20.21 4.23
CA HIS A 46 -11.78 -19.86 2.85
C HIS A 46 -12.23 -21.08 2.04
N ALA A 47 -11.52 -22.22 2.14
CA ALA A 47 -11.84 -23.41 1.36
C ALA A 47 -13.00 -24.24 1.95
N ASP A 48 -13.16 -24.26 3.28
CA ASP A 48 -14.14 -25.09 4.00
C ASP A 48 -15.37 -24.30 4.49
N LYS A 49 -15.64 -23.14 3.89
CA LYS A 49 -16.72 -22.23 4.31
C LYS A 49 -18.10 -22.92 4.33
N ASP A 50 -18.37 -23.80 3.38
CA ASP A 50 -19.63 -24.54 3.32
C ASP A 50 -19.73 -25.62 4.40
N THR A 51 -18.62 -26.28 4.72
CA THR A 51 -18.52 -27.21 5.86
C THR A 51 -18.80 -26.48 7.17
N LEU A 52 -18.18 -25.32 7.38
CA LEU A 52 -18.41 -24.48 8.56
C LEU A 52 -19.87 -24.02 8.66
N ARG A 53 -20.49 -23.61 7.55
CA ARG A 53 -21.91 -23.25 7.49
C ARG A 53 -22.81 -24.43 7.82
N ALA A 54 -22.51 -25.61 7.29
CA ALA A 54 -23.27 -26.83 7.56
C ALA A 54 -23.17 -27.21 9.04
N ALA A 55 -21.97 -27.17 9.62
CA ALA A 55 -21.75 -27.40 11.05
C ALA A 55 -22.53 -26.40 11.91
N ALA A 56 -22.49 -25.11 11.56
CA ALA A 56 -23.21 -24.06 12.29
C ALA A 56 -24.74 -24.24 12.27
N ARG A 57 -25.28 -24.90 11.23
CA ARG A 57 -26.72 -25.19 11.10
C ARG A 57 -27.13 -26.50 11.78
N ALA A 58 -26.19 -27.37 12.13
CA ALA A 58 -26.48 -28.69 12.66
C ALA A 58 -26.95 -28.65 14.13
N CYS A 59 -26.23 -27.95 15.00
CA CYS A 59 -26.62 -27.77 16.41
C CYS A 59 -25.93 -26.55 17.05
N ARG A 60 -26.41 -26.10 18.22
CA ARG A 60 -25.87 -24.92 18.94
C ARG A 60 -24.39 -25.05 19.30
N LEU A 61 -23.96 -26.24 19.71
CA LEU A 61 -22.55 -26.49 20.04
C LEU A 61 -21.65 -26.28 18.82
N LEU A 62 -22.01 -26.88 17.68
CA LEU A 62 -21.23 -26.72 16.45
C LEU A 62 -21.37 -25.30 15.88
N GLN A 63 -22.48 -24.61 16.12
CA GLN A 63 -22.64 -23.19 15.84
C GLN A 63 -21.63 -22.35 16.61
N ASP A 64 -21.53 -22.53 17.92
CA ASP A 64 -20.61 -21.77 18.77
C ASP A 64 -19.14 -22.04 18.40
N LEU A 65 -18.82 -23.24 17.90
CA LEU A 65 -17.49 -23.59 17.39
C LEU A 65 -17.22 -23.03 15.98
N ALA A 66 -18.21 -23.06 15.08
CA ALA A 66 -18.02 -22.69 13.67
C ALA A 66 -18.10 -21.17 13.44
N GLU A 67 -18.98 -20.46 14.16
CA GLU A 67 -19.20 -19.02 13.95
C GLU A 67 -17.94 -18.16 14.11
N PRO A 68 -17.05 -18.38 15.11
CA PRO A 68 -15.79 -17.66 15.19
C PRO A 68 -14.98 -17.73 13.89
N PHE A 69 -14.90 -18.90 13.24
CA PHE A 69 -14.19 -19.04 11.97
C PHE A 69 -14.96 -18.41 10.79
N LEU A 70 -16.29 -18.49 10.78
CA LEU A 70 -17.12 -17.91 9.72
C LEU A 70 -17.13 -16.37 9.71
N TYR A 71 -17.07 -15.74 10.89
CA TYR A 71 -17.22 -14.29 11.05
C TYR A 71 -15.90 -13.55 11.26
N LYS A 72 -14.80 -14.25 11.55
CA LYS A 72 -13.49 -13.61 11.79
C LYS A 72 -13.06 -12.69 10.65
N HIS A 73 -13.21 -13.16 9.42
CA HIS A 73 -12.82 -12.42 8.21
C HIS A 73 -14.04 -12.24 7.30
N ILE A 74 -14.51 -11.00 7.18
CA ILE A 74 -15.64 -10.63 6.34
C ILE A 74 -15.14 -9.85 5.14
N PHE A 75 -15.51 -10.31 3.94
CA PHE A 75 -15.24 -9.65 2.67
C PHE A 75 -16.57 -9.27 2.01
N LEU A 76 -16.74 -7.98 1.67
CA LEU A 76 -17.96 -7.40 1.13
C LEU A 76 -17.64 -6.60 -0.12
N ARG A 77 -18.43 -6.83 -1.18
CA ARG A 77 -18.33 -6.10 -2.44
C ARG A 77 -19.63 -5.38 -2.80
N THR A 78 -20.76 -5.83 -2.28
CA THR A 78 -22.08 -5.36 -2.68
C THR A 78 -22.97 -5.03 -1.48
N GLY A 79 -23.91 -4.12 -1.65
CA GLY A 79 -24.88 -3.83 -0.59
C GLY A 79 -25.80 -5.00 -0.24
N LEU A 80 -25.97 -5.99 -1.13
CA LEU A 80 -26.69 -7.23 -0.83
C LEU A 80 -25.94 -8.08 0.21
N GLU A 81 -24.63 -8.17 0.10
CA GLU A 81 -23.78 -8.86 1.08
C GLU A 81 -23.82 -8.14 2.43
N VAL A 82 -23.77 -6.80 2.41
CA VAL A 82 -23.96 -5.97 3.60
C VAL A 82 -25.31 -6.25 4.25
N ALA A 83 -26.41 -6.23 3.48
CA ALA A 83 -27.74 -6.52 4.00
C ALA A 83 -27.83 -7.93 4.61
N THR A 84 -27.17 -8.92 4.00
CA THR A 84 -27.11 -10.30 4.52
C THR A 84 -26.33 -10.37 5.83
N LEU A 85 -25.18 -9.70 5.92
CA LEU A 85 -24.39 -9.60 7.14
C LEU A 85 -25.17 -8.93 8.27
N LEU A 86 -25.78 -7.77 7.98
CA LEU A 86 -26.57 -7.03 8.97
C LEU A 86 -27.77 -7.83 9.46
N LYS A 87 -28.47 -8.56 8.57
CA LYS A 87 -29.55 -9.47 8.97
C LYS A 87 -29.04 -10.59 9.89
N SER A 88 -27.86 -11.13 9.59
CA SER A 88 -27.24 -12.16 10.41
C SER A 88 -26.83 -11.65 11.79
N VAL A 89 -26.23 -10.46 11.85
CA VAL A 89 -25.88 -9.76 13.09
C VAL A 89 -27.12 -9.43 13.91
N ALA A 90 -28.17 -8.91 13.29
CA ALA A 90 -29.43 -8.60 13.97
C ALA A 90 -30.07 -9.85 14.59
N ALA A 91 -29.99 -11.00 13.91
CA ALA A 91 -30.50 -12.26 14.43
C ALA A 91 -29.69 -12.80 15.63
N ARG A 92 -28.39 -12.49 15.70
CA ARG A 92 -27.51 -12.88 16.84
C ARG A 92 -26.44 -11.80 17.06
N PRO A 93 -26.72 -10.78 17.90
CA PRO A 93 -25.82 -9.64 18.10
C PRO A 93 -24.40 -10.00 18.55
N ALA A 94 -24.23 -11.15 19.23
CA ALA A 94 -22.92 -11.67 19.61
C ALA A 94 -21.96 -11.86 18.42
N ARG A 95 -22.48 -12.04 17.19
CA ARG A 95 -21.68 -12.19 15.97
C ARG A 95 -20.82 -10.98 15.65
N VAL A 96 -21.24 -9.76 16.05
CA VAL A 96 -20.43 -8.54 15.84
C VAL A 96 -19.07 -8.65 16.51
N LYS A 97 -19.03 -9.25 17.71
CA LYS A 97 -17.79 -9.45 18.48
C LYS A 97 -16.87 -10.50 17.85
N LEU A 98 -17.35 -11.28 16.88
CA LEU A 98 -16.55 -12.27 16.18
C LEU A 98 -15.87 -11.69 14.93
N ILE A 99 -16.20 -10.46 14.53
CA ILE A 99 -15.63 -9.81 13.34
C ILE A 99 -14.32 -9.12 13.75
N HIS A 100 -13.21 -9.55 13.15
CA HIS A 100 -11.87 -9.03 13.39
C HIS A 100 -11.32 -8.29 12.17
N THR A 101 -11.49 -8.88 10.99
CA THR A 101 -11.12 -8.28 9.72
C THR A 101 -12.38 -7.97 8.92
N LEU A 102 -12.54 -6.72 8.51
CA LEU A 102 -13.59 -6.27 7.62
C LEU A 102 -12.98 -5.64 6.37
N ASP A 103 -13.29 -6.21 5.22
CA ASP A 103 -12.77 -5.77 3.93
C ASP A 103 -13.93 -5.41 3.01
N VAL A 104 -14.02 -4.13 2.66
CA VAL A 104 -15.12 -3.54 1.90
C VAL A 104 -14.55 -3.03 0.57
N ARG A 105 -14.62 -3.85 -0.48
CA ARG A 105 -14.12 -3.51 -1.83
C ARG A 105 -15.28 -3.34 -2.78
N CYS A 106 -15.80 -2.12 -2.84
CA CYS A 106 -17.07 -1.83 -3.49
C CYS A 106 -17.03 -2.24 -4.96
N GLN A 107 -17.92 -3.13 -5.39
CA GLN A 107 -18.04 -3.47 -6.80
C GLN A 107 -18.77 -2.34 -7.55
N TRP A 108 -18.28 -2.01 -8.74
CA TRP A 108 -18.92 -1.08 -9.65
C TRP A 108 -20.39 -1.43 -9.90
N GLY A 109 -21.26 -0.41 -9.86
CA GLY A 109 -22.72 -0.55 -10.04
C GLY A 109 -23.46 -1.25 -8.89
N LYS A 110 -22.77 -1.70 -7.82
CA LYS A 110 -23.38 -2.48 -6.73
C LYS A 110 -23.09 -1.93 -5.32
N SER A 111 -22.67 -0.67 -5.24
CA SER A 111 -22.33 0.00 -3.98
C SER A 111 -23.56 0.44 -3.16
N SER A 112 -24.75 0.51 -3.76
CA SER A 112 -25.99 0.86 -3.05
C SER A 112 -26.26 -0.12 -1.92
N GLY A 113 -26.43 0.38 -0.70
CA GLY A 113 -26.65 -0.40 0.51
C GLY A 113 -25.39 -0.60 1.36
N ILE A 114 -24.20 -0.26 0.85
CA ILE A 114 -22.95 -0.37 1.61
C ILE A 114 -22.90 0.68 2.74
N GLU A 115 -23.56 1.83 2.57
CA GLU A 115 -23.63 2.90 3.56
C GLU A 115 -24.23 2.43 4.89
N ARG A 116 -25.04 1.36 4.85
CA ARG A 116 -25.65 0.72 6.02
C ARG A 116 -24.62 0.06 6.95
N LEU A 117 -23.37 -0.13 6.51
CA LEU A 117 -22.27 -0.59 7.35
C LEU A 117 -21.94 0.39 8.48
N GLU A 118 -22.32 1.67 8.36
CA GLU A 118 -22.15 2.67 9.42
C GLU A 118 -22.63 2.13 10.78
N ALA A 119 -23.82 1.53 10.83
CA ALA A 119 -24.40 1.00 12.06
C ALA A 119 -23.57 -0.15 12.66
N LEU A 120 -22.96 -0.99 11.81
CA LEU A 120 -22.06 -2.04 12.25
C LEU A 120 -20.75 -1.46 12.77
N LEU A 121 -20.13 -0.54 12.02
CA LEU A 121 -18.88 0.11 12.41
C LEU A 121 -19.01 0.82 13.75
N ARG A 122 -20.15 1.46 14.02
CA ARG A 122 -20.47 2.11 15.31
C ARG A 122 -20.56 1.15 16.51
N THR A 123 -20.61 -0.16 16.29
CA THR A 123 -20.73 -1.17 17.36
C THR A 123 -19.63 -2.24 17.36
N ALA A 124 -18.81 -2.27 16.31
CA ALA A 124 -17.80 -3.30 16.12
C ALA A 124 -16.50 -2.96 16.87
N ALA A 125 -16.45 -3.33 18.16
CA ALA A 125 -15.29 -3.08 19.01
C ALA A 125 -14.06 -3.97 18.69
N ASN A 126 -14.29 -5.14 18.09
CA ASN A 126 -13.25 -6.16 17.88
C ASN A 126 -12.58 -6.13 16.51
N ILE A 127 -13.01 -5.23 15.61
CA ILE A 127 -12.34 -5.05 14.33
C ILE A 127 -10.93 -4.52 14.61
N ASP A 128 -9.93 -5.28 14.18
CA ASP A 128 -8.51 -4.92 14.25
C ASP A 128 -7.95 -4.46 12.89
N THR A 129 -8.57 -4.93 11.81
CA THR A 129 -8.15 -4.65 10.43
C THR A 129 -9.36 -4.22 9.60
N LEU A 130 -9.31 -3.00 9.06
CA LEU A 130 -10.35 -2.44 8.19
C LEU A 130 -9.76 -2.00 6.85
N THR A 131 -10.34 -2.48 5.77
CA THR A 131 -10.03 -2.04 4.40
C THR A 131 -11.29 -1.49 3.77
N ILE A 132 -11.20 -0.28 3.21
CA ILE A 132 -12.27 0.34 2.44
C ILE A 132 -11.71 0.78 1.11
N GLU A 133 -12.31 0.27 0.05
CA GLU A 133 -12.01 0.61 -1.32
C GLU A 133 -13.27 1.07 -2.06
N SER A 134 -13.14 2.17 -2.78
CA SER A 134 -14.23 2.69 -3.60
C SER A 134 -14.41 1.88 -4.88
N PRO A 135 -15.56 2.04 -5.58
CA PRO A 135 -15.81 1.27 -6.79
C PRO A 135 -14.96 1.66 -8.01
N TYR A 136 -14.18 2.74 -7.94
CA TYR A 136 -13.65 3.41 -9.13
C TYR A 136 -12.12 3.58 -9.17
N CYS A 137 -11.40 3.43 -8.05
CA CYS A 137 -9.98 3.79 -7.92
C CYS A 137 -9.01 3.11 -8.90
N ASN A 138 -9.38 1.98 -9.51
CA ASN A 138 -8.53 1.27 -10.48
C ASN A 138 -9.23 1.06 -11.84
N SER A 139 -10.32 1.79 -12.10
CA SER A 139 -11.14 1.57 -13.31
C SER A 139 -10.89 2.59 -14.43
N GLY A 140 -10.24 3.72 -14.16
CA GLY A 140 -10.22 4.87 -15.07
C GLY A 140 -11.58 5.59 -15.21
N ARG A 141 -12.60 5.14 -14.47
CA ARG A 141 -14.00 5.59 -14.62
C ARG A 141 -14.46 6.52 -13.49
N TRP A 142 -13.56 7.16 -12.76
CA TRP A 142 -13.93 8.08 -11.67
C TRP A 142 -14.81 9.26 -12.15
N HIS A 143 -14.69 9.70 -13.41
CA HIS A 143 -15.59 10.70 -13.98
C HIS A 143 -17.07 10.28 -14.00
N SER A 144 -17.35 8.98 -13.94
CA SER A 144 -18.71 8.42 -13.95
C SER A 144 -19.35 8.35 -12.55
N THR A 145 -18.64 8.75 -11.48
CA THR A 145 -19.25 8.73 -10.15
C THR A 145 -20.33 9.80 -10.05
N GLY A 146 -21.58 9.37 -9.90
CA GLY A 146 -22.67 10.26 -9.47
C GLY A 146 -22.57 10.58 -7.97
N GLY A 147 -23.35 11.56 -7.51
CA GLY A 147 -23.35 12.05 -6.11
C GLY A 147 -23.76 11.06 -5.03
N ALA A 148 -24.00 9.79 -5.36
CA ALA A 148 -24.25 8.72 -4.39
C ALA A 148 -22.98 8.28 -3.63
N TRP A 149 -21.78 8.58 -4.15
CA TRP A 149 -20.53 8.18 -3.49
C TRP A 149 -20.21 8.99 -2.23
N GLU A 150 -20.43 10.31 -2.23
CA GLU A 150 -20.07 11.15 -1.08
C GLU A 150 -20.82 10.78 0.21
N PRO A 151 -22.15 10.53 0.20
CA PRO A 151 -22.86 10.02 1.36
C PRO A 151 -22.33 8.67 1.85
N LEU A 152 -21.99 7.76 0.93
CA LEU A 152 -21.43 6.46 1.24
C LEU A 152 -20.05 6.59 1.91
N LYS A 153 -19.16 7.39 1.33
CA LYS A 153 -17.83 7.70 1.88
C LYS A 153 -17.95 8.25 3.30
N ARG A 154 -18.88 9.20 3.52
CA ARG A 154 -19.15 9.75 4.86
C ARG A 154 -19.60 8.68 5.85
N ALA A 155 -20.58 7.86 5.47
CA ALA A 155 -21.10 6.79 6.32
C ALA A 155 -20.03 5.78 6.75
N LEU A 156 -19.01 5.56 5.90
CA LEU A 156 -17.90 4.66 6.20
C LEU A 156 -16.80 5.31 7.04
N LEU A 157 -16.46 6.59 6.80
CA LEU A 157 -15.37 7.28 7.48
C LEU A 157 -15.76 7.91 8.82
N GLU A 158 -17.00 8.35 8.98
CA GLU A 158 -17.45 9.04 10.20
C GLU A 158 -17.32 8.19 11.47
N PRO A 159 -17.68 6.88 11.49
CA PRO A 159 -17.46 6.03 12.66
C PRO A 159 -15.98 5.91 13.05
N ILE A 160 -15.08 5.91 12.06
CA ILE A 160 -13.63 5.82 12.27
C ILE A 160 -13.09 7.12 12.88
N ALA A 161 -13.46 8.26 12.29
CA ALA A 161 -13.10 9.57 12.82
C ALA A 161 -13.64 9.79 14.24
N ALA A 162 -14.88 9.37 14.51
CA ALA A 162 -15.49 9.47 15.83
C ALA A 162 -14.77 8.62 16.90
N ALA A 163 -14.24 7.45 16.52
CA ALA A 163 -13.43 6.60 17.40
C ALA A 163 -12.08 7.24 17.80
N SER A 164 -11.65 8.28 17.09
CA SER A 164 -10.42 8.99 17.40
C SER A 164 -10.56 10.10 18.45
N LEU A 165 -11.79 10.47 18.85
CA LEU A 165 -11.99 11.66 19.68
C LEU A 165 -11.52 11.45 21.15
N PRO A 166 -10.70 12.35 21.72
CA PRO A 166 -10.03 12.15 23.02
C PRO A 166 -10.93 11.93 24.25
N ASN A 167 -12.18 12.39 24.19
CA ASN A 167 -13.11 12.41 25.33
C ASN A 167 -14.27 11.41 25.19
N ALA A 168 -14.25 10.53 24.20
CA ALA A 168 -15.29 9.54 24.11
C ALA A 168 -15.09 8.48 25.23
N HIS A 169 -16.17 8.07 25.89
CA HIS A 169 -16.09 7.08 26.97
C HIS A 169 -15.57 5.73 26.42
N PRO A 170 -14.58 5.08 27.07
CA PRO A 170 -14.01 3.82 26.57
C PRO A 170 -15.04 2.69 26.48
N ASP A 171 -16.04 2.70 27.37
CA ASP A 171 -17.17 1.77 27.32
C ASP A 171 -18.17 2.20 26.24
N GLY A 172 -17.98 1.69 25.01
CA GLY A 172 -18.94 1.85 23.92
C GLY A 172 -18.45 2.65 22.72
N GLN A 173 -17.18 3.06 22.69
CA GLN A 173 -16.62 3.57 21.44
C GLN A 173 -16.50 2.46 20.39
N PRO A 174 -16.78 2.76 19.11
CA PRO A 174 -16.50 1.85 18.02
C PRO A 174 -15.00 1.62 17.84
N LEU A 175 -14.65 0.50 17.18
CA LEU A 175 -13.33 0.27 16.59
C LEU A 175 -12.14 0.39 17.57
N GLN A 176 -12.34 0.12 18.86
CA GLN A 176 -11.29 0.26 19.88
C GLN A 176 -10.09 -0.66 19.67
N ASN A 177 -10.25 -1.76 18.93
CA ASN A 177 -9.14 -2.65 18.60
C ASN A 177 -8.52 -2.38 17.23
N LEU A 178 -8.95 -1.34 16.51
CA LEU A 178 -8.49 -1.06 15.14
C LEU A 178 -7.01 -0.66 15.13
N THR A 179 -6.16 -1.59 14.69
CA THR A 179 -4.71 -1.40 14.57
C THR A 179 -4.27 -1.11 13.14
N THR A 180 -5.02 -1.58 12.14
CA THR A 180 -4.67 -1.45 10.73
C THR A 180 -5.85 -0.92 9.92
N LEU A 181 -5.63 0.19 9.21
CA LEU A 181 -6.63 0.84 8.36
C LEU A 181 -6.05 1.08 6.96
N THR A 182 -6.78 0.65 5.93
CA THR A 182 -6.47 0.92 4.53
C THR A 182 -7.64 1.64 3.86
N LEU A 183 -7.39 2.84 3.33
CA LEU A 183 -8.35 3.66 2.61
C LEU A 183 -7.86 3.88 1.18
N HIS A 184 -8.55 3.28 0.22
CA HIS A 184 -8.29 3.50 -1.21
C HIS A 184 -9.58 4.02 -1.85
N LEU A 185 -9.74 5.34 -1.83
CA LEU A 185 -11.01 5.99 -2.14
C LEU A 185 -10.80 6.98 -3.28
N ASN A 186 -11.85 7.23 -4.07
CA ASN A 186 -11.83 8.29 -5.08
C ASN A 186 -12.72 9.45 -4.66
N GLY A 187 -12.61 10.59 -5.34
CA GLY A 187 -13.49 11.74 -5.14
C GLY A 187 -14.83 11.59 -5.84
N GLU A 188 -15.71 12.56 -5.64
CA GLU A 188 -16.84 12.75 -6.54
C GLU A 188 -16.33 13.36 -7.85
N ARG A 189 -16.39 12.57 -8.92
CA ARG A 189 -15.95 12.90 -10.29
C ARG A 189 -14.46 13.19 -10.43
N SER A 190 -13.68 12.83 -9.42
CA SER A 190 -12.23 12.97 -9.40
C SER A 190 -11.59 11.67 -8.96
N GLU A 191 -10.36 11.44 -9.43
CA GLU A 191 -9.52 10.37 -8.91
C GLU A 191 -9.26 10.57 -7.41
N PHE A 192 -9.16 11.83 -6.95
CA PHE A 192 -8.81 12.16 -5.57
C PHE A 192 -10.01 12.49 -4.70
N TRP A 193 -10.05 11.96 -3.49
CA TRP A 193 -10.97 12.46 -2.47
C TRP A 193 -10.32 13.54 -1.62
N TYR A 194 -11.06 14.62 -1.41
CA TYR A 194 -10.62 15.70 -0.54
C TYR A 194 -10.75 15.34 0.93
N MET A 195 -9.65 15.45 1.69
CA MET A 195 -9.63 15.24 3.12
C MET A 195 -10.13 16.49 3.86
N MET A 196 -11.28 16.35 4.50
CA MET A 196 -11.86 17.33 5.41
C MET A 196 -11.24 17.21 6.81
N ASP A 197 -11.32 18.30 7.59
CA ASP A 197 -10.81 18.36 8.97
C ASP A 197 -11.25 17.14 9.82
N TYR A 198 -12.54 16.77 9.79
CA TYR A 198 -13.02 15.63 10.59
C TYR A 198 -12.44 14.28 10.14
N GLN A 199 -12.02 14.14 8.88
CA GLN A 199 -11.40 12.90 8.39
C GLN A 199 -9.94 12.83 8.84
N ALA A 200 -9.28 13.98 9.05
CA ALA A 200 -7.95 14.03 9.64
C ALA A 200 -7.93 13.53 11.10
N ASP A 201 -9.08 13.43 11.76
CA ASP A 201 -9.19 12.82 13.10
C ASP A 201 -8.72 11.36 13.11
N ILE A 202 -8.77 10.66 11.98
CA ILE A 202 -8.28 9.27 11.84
C ILE A 202 -6.80 9.15 12.29
N PHE A 203 -5.98 10.16 12.06
CA PHE A 203 -4.57 10.17 12.49
C PHE A 203 -4.39 10.19 14.01
N GLY A 204 -5.42 10.64 14.73
CA GLY A 204 -5.48 10.66 16.19
C GLY A 204 -6.04 9.36 16.82
N HIS A 205 -6.35 8.34 16.03
CA HIS A 205 -7.00 7.11 16.53
C HIS A 205 -6.17 6.42 17.63
N PRO A 206 -6.77 6.03 18.77
CA PRO A 206 -6.03 5.65 19.98
C PRO A 206 -5.30 4.31 19.91
N THR A 207 -5.66 3.45 18.95
CA THR A 207 -5.06 2.12 18.78
C THR A 207 -4.48 1.86 17.39
N LEU A 208 -4.62 2.82 16.47
CA LEU A 208 -4.19 2.66 15.08
C LEU A 208 -2.67 2.73 14.98
N ARG A 209 -2.07 1.68 14.42
CA ARG A 209 -0.61 1.55 14.25
C ARG A 209 -0.19 1.64 12.80
N ASP A 210 -1.03 1.18 11.89
CA ASP A 210 -0.74 1.12 10.47
C ASP A 210 -1.87 1.79 9.67
N LEU A 211 -1.55 2.88 8.99
CA LEU A 211 -2.47 3.62 8.14
C LEU A 211 -1.94 3.65 6.71
N THR A 212 -2.72 3.11 5.78
CA THR A 212 -2.51 3.27 4.34
C THR A 212 -3.63 4.08 3.74
N MET A 213 -3.27 5.12 3.00
CA MET A 213 -4.20 6.00 2.31
C MET A 213 -3.70 6.23 0.89
N SER A 214 -4.63 6.18 -0.06
CA SER A 214 -4.32 6.45 -1.46
C SER A 214 -5.37 7.33 -2.10
N CYS A 215 -4.96 7.99 -3.19
CA CYS A 215 -5.81 8.91 -3.95
C CYS A 215 -6.44 9.99 -3.05
N ALA A 216 -5.74 10.43 -2.01
CA ALA A 216 -6.23 11.47 -1.11
C ALA A 216 -5.61 12.82 -1.45
N ALA A 217 -6.42 13.87 -1.51
CA ALA A 217 -5.96 15.24 -1.48
C ALA A 217 -5.92 15.73 -0.03
N ILE A 218 -4.71 16.03 0.45
CA ILE A 218 -4.38 16.41 1.82
C ILE A 218 -3.98 17.89 1.84
N PRO A 219 -4.93 18.79 2.10
CA PRO A 219 -4.69 20.23 2.12
C PRO A 219 -3.95 20.69 3.37
N SER A 220 -3.80 22.00 3.51
CA SER A 220 -3.37 22.66 4.74
C SER A 220 -4.42 22.48 5.83
N LEU A 221 -4.27 21.39 6.59
CA LEU A 221 -5.15 21.07 7.69
C LEU A 221 -5.10 22.14 8.78
N SER A 222 -6.25 22.41 9.40
CA SER A 222 -6.33 23.39 10.48
C SER A 222 -5.46 22.95 11.66
N LYS A 223 -4.37 23.69 11.94
CA LYS A 223 -3.52 23.45 13.12
C LYS A 223 -4.33 23.42 14.42
N ARG A 224 -5.37 24.27 14.51
CA ARG A 224 -6.28 24.27 15.67
C ARG A 224 -7.04 22.94 15.79
N HIS A 225 -7.48 22.38 14.66
CA HIS A 225 -8.18 21.11 14.64
C HIS A 225 -7.32 19.96 15.17
N LEU A 226 -6.07 19.85 14.71
CA LEU A 226 -5.19 18.74 15.08
C LEU A 226 -4.51 18.92 16.44
N SER A 227 -4.42 20.15 16.95
CA SER A 227 -3.84 20.44 18.28
C SER A 227 -4.60 19.81 19.46
N LYS A 228 -5.81 19.30 19.23
CA LYS A 228 -6.61 18.59 20.24
C LYS A 228 -6.03 17.22 20.62
N TYR A 229 -5.12 16.67 19.82
CA TYR A 229 -4.51 15.36 20.03
C TYR A 229 -3.20 15.46 20.82
N THR A 230 -3.02 14.58 21.81
CA THR A 230 -1.77 14.53 22.59
C THR A 230 -0.66 13.92 21.75
N LYS A 231 -0.79 12.65 21.36
CA LYS A 231 -0.05 11.93 20.29
C LYS A 231 -0.76 10.61 19.98
N SER A 232 -0.66 10.10 18.76
CA SER A 232 -1.19 8.79 18.38
C SER A 232 -0.11 7.68 18.41
N PRO A 233 -0.51 6.39 18.54
CA PRO A 233 0.43 5.27 18.50
C PRO A 233 0.83 4.85 17.08
N LEU A 234 0.50 5.66 16.06
CA LEU A 234 0.77 5.36 14.66
C LEU A 234 2.27 5.12 14.42
N LYS A 235 2.59 3.97 13.82
CA LYS A 235 3.95 3.50 13.54
C LYS A 235 4.27 3.48 12.05
N ARG A 236 3.30 3.14 11.21
CA ARG A 236 3.47 3.09 9.76
C ARG A 236 2.42 3.98 9.09
N LEU A 237 2.90 4.89 8.26
CA LEU A 237 2.05 5.73 7.42
C LEU A 237 2.46 5.56 5.95
N THR A 238 1.50 5.14 5.13
CA THR A 238 1.65 5.04 3.69
C THR A 238 0.66 6.00 3.04
N LEU A 239 1.18 7.02 2.36
CA LEU A 239 0.42 7.93 1.53
C LEU A 239 0.83 7.64 0.09
N ASP A 240 -0.01 6.95 -0.68
CA ASP A 240 0.35 6.45 -2.00
C ASP A 240 -0.52 7.07 -3.09
N GLN A 241 0.13 7.78 -4.03
CA GLN A 241 -0.54 8.65 -4.98
C GLN A 241 -1.50 9.59 -4.26
N CYS A 242 -0.96 10.35 -3.31
CA CYS A 242 -1.69 11.40 -2.61
C CYS A 242 -1.22 12.76 -3.09
N GLN A 243 -2.13 13.70 -3.21
CA GLN A 243 -1.80 15.12 -3.39
C GLN A 243 -1.60 15.74 -2.02
N ILE A 244 -0.38 16.14 -1.68
CA ILE A 244 -0.06 16.62 -0.33
C ILE A 244 0.50 18.03 -0.39
N SER A 245 0.00 18.94 0.46
CA SER A 245 0.66 20.22 0.70
C SER A 245 1.73 20.10 1.79
N LEU A 246 2.78 20.93 1.74
CA LEU A 246 3.84 20.96 2.76
C LEU A 246 3.28 21.22 4.17
N ILE A 247 2.25 22.06 4.28
CA ILE A 247 1.59 22.38 5.54
C ILE A 247 0.77 21.19 6.03
N GLY A 248 0.04 20.52 5.12
CA GLY A 248 -0.68 19.28 5.40
C GLY A 248 0.25 18.19 5.92
N LEU A 249 1.37 17.93 5.23
CA LEU A 249 2.39 16.97 5.68
C LEU A 249 2.91 17.29 7.07
N ALA A 250 3.29 18.56 7.30
CA ALA A 250 3.77 18.98 8.61
C ALA A 250 2.71 18.77 9.69
N ALA A 251 1.44 19.07 9.41
CA ALA A 251 0.36 18.89 10.36
C ALA A 251 0.10 17.40 10.68
N LEU A 252 0.15 16.52 9.68
CA LEU A 252 -0.01 15.07 9.86
C LEU A 252 1.15 14.47 10.66
N LEU A 253 2.40 14.80 10.31
CA LEU A 253 3.58 14.30 11.02
C LEU A 253 3.72 14.87 12.44
N ALA A 254 2.93 15.88 12.82
CA ALA A 254 2.86 16.35 14.20
C ALA A 254 2.10 15.40 15.13
N ILE A 255 1.24 14.51 14.60
CA ILE A 255 0.30 13.73 15.41
C ILE A 255 0.93 12.44 15.98
N PRO A 256 1.66 11.61 15.20
CA PRO A 256 2.26 10.39 15.73
C PRO A 256 3.29 10.68 16.83
N ALA A 257 3.31 9.83 17.86
CA ALA A 257 4.31 9.91 18.93
C ALA A 257 5.71 9.50 18.45
N ALA A 258 5.76 8.45 17.63
CA ALA A 258 6.99 7.80 17.21
C ALA A 258 6.75 6.98 15.94
N LEU A 259 6.52 7.67 14.81
CA LEU A 259 6.39 7.06 13.49
C LEU A 259 7.72 6.43 13.08
N GLU A 260 7.69 5.18 12.64
CA GLU A 260 8.86 4.37 12.31
C GLU A 260 9.05 4.18 10.80
N TYR A 261 7.93 4.17 10.06
CA TYR A 261 7.89 3.98 8.62
C TYR A 261 7.01 5.05 7.99
N LEU A 262 7.53 5.71 6.95
CA LEU A 262 6.81 6.68 6.14
C LEU A 262 7.02 6.36 4.66
N TYR A 263 5.93 6.17 3.93
CA TYR A 263 5.91 6.16 2.47
C TYR A 263 5.11 7.37 1.98
N LEU A 264 5.74 8.19 1.13
CA LEU A 264 5.18 9.38 0.51
C LEU A 264 5.30 9.22 -1.01
N GLY A 265 4.23 8.75 -1.65
CA GLY A 265 4.09 8.74 -3.09
C GLY A 265 3.19 9.88 -3.55
N GLU A 266 3.78 10.83 -4.27
CA GLU A 266 3.07 11.97 -4.84
C GLU A 266 2.42 11.59 -6.18
N TYR A 267 1.33 12.27 -6.54
CA TYR A 267 0.67 12.09 -7.83
C TYR A 267 1.06 13.20 -8.81
N THR A 268 1.32 12.87 -10.08
CA THR A 268 1.70 13.88 -11.09
C THR A 268 1.15 13.64 -12.50
N LEU A 269 0.14 12.78 -12.69
CA LEU A 269 -0.25 12.37 -14.05
C LEU A 269 -1.11 13.37 -14.82
N ASP A 270 -2.08 14.04 -14.20
CA ASP A 270 -3.00 14.95 -14.91
C ASP A 270 -2.78 16.41 -14.54
N ASN A 271 -2.39 17.22 -15.54
CA ASN A 271 -2.26 18.68 -15.41
C ASN A 271 -3.57 19.34 -14.95
N ASP A 272 -4.72 18.75 -15.30
CA ASP A 272 -6.04 19.25 -14.95
C ASP A 272 -6.39 18.98 -13.46
N GLU A 273 -5.89 17.87 -12.89
CA GLU A 273 -6.11 17.54 -11.47
C GLU A 273 -4.98 18.03 -10.54
N GLN A 274 -3.78 18.35 -11.05
CA GLN A 274 -2.66 18.88 -10.24
C GLN A 274 -3.00 20.16 -9.45
N GLN A 275 -3.98 20.94 -9.92
CA GLN A 275 -4.44 22.17 -9.24
C GLN A 275 -5.73 21.96 -8.44
N TRP A 276 -6.24 20.74 -8.38
CA TRP A 276 -7.39 20.40 -7.57
C TRP A 276 -6.93 19.80 -6.25
N PRO A 277 -7.53 20.18 -5.11
CA PRO A 277 -8.43 21.31 -4.92
C PRO A 277 -7.72 22.66 -5.10
N GLN A 278 -8.40 23.64 -5.69
CA GLN A 278 -7.80 24.94 -5.95
C GLN A 278 -7.44 25.70 -4.65
N GLY A 279 -6.38 26.51 -4.74
CA GLY A 279 -5.99 27.45 -3.68
C GLY A 279 -4.78 27.02 -2.86
N GLU A 280 -4.22 25.84 -3.13
CA GLU A 280 -3.00 25.35 -2.49
C GLU A 280 -2.02 24.74 -3.51
N GLU A 281 -0.79 24.62 -3.04
CA GLU A 281 0.31 24.01 -3.76
C GLU A 281 0.52 22.58 -3.26
N TYR A 282 0.22 21.60 -4.11
CA TYR A 282 0.41 20.18 -3.83
C TYR A 282 1.66 19.66 -4.52
N ASP A 283 2.22 18.60 -3.95
CA ASP A 283 3.27 17.76 -4.51
C ASP A 283 4.56 18.52 -4.85
N THR A 284 5.55 17.83 -5.39
CA THR A 284 6.93 18.28 -5.57
C THR A 284 7.48 18.86 -4.26
N LEU A 285 7.19 18.20 -3.13
CA LEU A 285 7.34 18.77 -1.80
C LEU A 285 8.78 19.24 -1.52
N CYS A 286 9.76 18.41 -1.86
CA CYS A 286 11.16 18.76 -1.70
C CYS A 286 11.60 19.86 -2.69
N HIS A 287 11.14 19.77 -3.94
CA HIS A 287 11.45 20.77 -4.96
C HIS A 287 10.97 22.17 -4.59
N ARG A 288 9.72 22.28 -4.12
CA ARG A 288 9.12 23.55 -3.68
C ARG A 288 9.88 24.15 -2.51
N SER A 289 10.15 23.34 -1.48
CA SER A 289 10.93 23.79 -0.33
C SER A 289 11.55 22.62 0.42
N ALA A 290 12.80 22.30 0.08
CA ALA A 290 13.61 21.35 0.81
C ALA A 290 13.62 21.63 2.32
N ASN A 291 13.75 22.89 2.72
CA ASN A 291 13.76 23.26 4.13
C ASN A 291 12.43 22.95 4.83
N ALA A 292 11.28 23.30 4.23
CA ALA A 292 9.98 23.00 4.83
C ALA A 292 9.70 21.49 4.86
N PHE A 293 10.09 20.76 3.82
CA PHE A 293 9.97 19.31 3.73
C PHE A 293 10.79 18.61 4.82
N ILE A 294 12.08 18.97 4.95
CA ILE A 294 12.96 18.44 5.99
C ILE A 294 12.47 18.80 7.40
N LEU A 295 11.96 20.01 7.62
CA LEU A 295 11.36 20.41 8.90
C LEU A 295 10.10 19.58 9.22
N ALA A 296 9.27 19.27 8.22
CA ALA A 296 8.11 18.42 8.40
C ALA A 296 8.52 17.01 8.83
N LEU A 297 9.49 16.40 8.13
CA LEU A 297 10.06 15.08 8.47
C LEU A 297 10.73 15.07 9.84
N GLY A 298 11.41 16.16 10.20
CA GLY A 298 12.12 16.33 11.47
C GLY A 298 11.23 16.18 12.71
N GLN A 299 9.90 16.30 12.56
CA GLN A 299 8.94 16.01 13.65
C GLN A 299 8.98 14.56 14.11
N GLN A 300 9.45 13.65 13.25
CA GLN A 300 9.61 12.22 13.54
C GLN A 300 11.10 11.82 13.56
N ALA A 301 12.01 12.78 13.74
CA ALA A 301 13.47 12.57 13.73
C ALA A 301 13.95 11.44 14.65
N ASN A 302 13.34 11.31 15.83
CA ASN A 302 13.74 10.37 16.88
C ASN A 302 13.19 8.94 16.71
N SER A 303 12.38 8.69 15.68
CA SER A 303 11.71 7.40 15.50
C SER A 303 11.70 6.90 14.06
N LEU A 304 11.76 7.80 13.07
CA LEU A 304 11.65 7.41 11.68
C LEU A 304 12.87 6.61 11.24
N THR A 305 12.66 5.33 10.95
CA THR A 305 13.71 4.39 10.55
C THR A 305 13.72 4.10 9.05
N THR A 306 12.56 4.22 8.41
CA THR A 306 12.38 3.97 6.98
C THR A 306 11.60 5.10 6.35
N LEU A 307 12.18 5.71 5.30
CA LEU A 307 11.52 6.72 4.47
C LEU A 307 11.52 6.25 3.02
N THR A 308 10.34 6.20 2.41
CA THR A 308 10.19 6.11 0.96
C THR A 308 9.58 7.40 0.45
N TYR A 309 10.25 8.05 -0.48
CA TYR A 309 9.75 9.22 -1.19
C TYR A 309 9.69 8.86 -2.68
N TYR A 310 8.49 8.90 -3.25
CA TYR A 310 8.23 8.65 -4.66
C TYR A 310 7.72 9.92 -5.32
N GLU A 311 8.59 10.58 -6.07
CA GLU A 311 8.28 11.78 -6.84
C GLU A 311 8.12 11.39 -8.32
N ARG A 312 6.90 11.42 -8.85
CA ARG A 312 6.64 10.80 -10.16
C ARG A 312 7.09 11.64 -11.35
N PHE A 313 7.18 12.97 -11.21
CA PHE A 313 7.64 13.85 -12.30
C PHE A 313 8.18 15.17 -11.75
N SER A 314 9.49 15.37 -11.84
CA SER A 314 10.11 16.68 -11.65
C SER A 314 10.61 17.12 -13.02
N SER A 315 10.08 18.21 -13.60
CA SER A 315 10.64 18.80 -14.82
C SER A 315 11.96 19.52 -14.49
N SER A 316 12.94 18.77 -13.98
CA SER A 316 14.06 19.25 -13.18
C SER A 316 15.22 19.85 -13.99
N LEU A 317 15.05 20.09 -15.30
CA LEU A 317 16.07 20.79 -16.09
C LEU A 317 16.32 22.26 -15.64
N TYR A 318 15.53 22.82 -14.71
CA TYR A 318 15.58 24.26 -14.38
C TYR A 318 15.50 24.65 -12.89
N GLY A 319 15.80 23.74 -11.96
CA GLY A 319 15.87 24.09 -10.54
C GLY A 319 17.13 24.90 -10.18
N GLY A 320 17.00 26.18 -9.85
CA GLY A 320 18.10 26.99 -9.31
C GLY A 320 18.61 26.42 -7.99
N ARG A 321 19.94 26.43 -7.77
CA ARG A 321 20.56 25.98 -6.51
C ARG A 321 19.98 26.73 -5.31
N GLN A 322 19.07 26.12 -4.56
CA GLN A 322 18.66 26.63 -3.25
C GLN A 322 19.76 26.34 -2.22
N GLN A 323 19.88 27.17 -1.20
CA GLN A 323 20.79 26.90 -0.09
C GLN A 323 20.32 25.63 0.64
N LEU A 324 21.18 24.61 0.68
CA LEU A 324 20.98 23.40 1.47
C LEU A 324 20.88 23.82 2.95
N GLY A 325 19.68 23.72 3.54
CA GLY A 325 19.49 23.97 4.97
C GLY A 325 20.01 22.81 5.83
N SER A 326 19.27 22.42 6.86
CA SER A 326 19.71 21.36 7.79
C SER A 326 19.97 20.01 7.11
N GLY A 327 19.30 19.71 6.00
CA GLY A 327 19.44 18.43 5.31
C GLY A 327 18.80 17.24 6.06
N LEU A 328 19.01 16.03 5.56
CA LEU A 328 18.46 14.78 6.11
C LEU A 328 19.17 14.32 7.40
N ASN A 329 20.27 14.95 7.81
CA ASN A 329 21.00 14.65 9.04
C ASN A 329 20.14 14.74 10.32
N VAL A 330 19.01 15.47 10.26
CA VAL A 330 18.05 15.61 11.35
C VAL A 330 17.38 14.27 11.67
N LEU A 331 17.30 13.37 10.70
CA LEU A 331 16.68 12.05 10.80
C LEU A 331 17.69 11.02 11.32
N HIS A 332 18.12 11.18 12.57
CA HIS A 332 19.21 10.40 13.18
C HIS A 332 18.87 8.92 13.47
N GLN A 333 17.62 8.49 13.27
CA GLN A 333 17.23 7.07 13.31
C GLN A 333 17.03 6.46 11.91
N LEU A 334 17.15 7.24 10.83
CA LEU A 334 16.86 6.79 9.48
C LEU A 334 17.92 5.80 9.00
N LYS A 335 17.50 4.53 8.87
CA LYS A 335 18.35 3.41 8.45
C LYS A 335 18.13 3.05 6.98
N GLU A 336 16.94 3.30 6.47
CA GLU A 336 16.57 2.96 5.10
C GLU A 336 15.90 4.15 4.42
N LEU A 337 16.44 4.53 3.27
CA LEU A 337 15.91 5.59 2.42
C LEU A 337 15.67 5.04 1.02
N ARG A 338 14.45 5.22 0.52
CA ARG A 338 14.07 4.89 -0.85
C ARG A 338 13.65 6.17 -1.55
N LEU A 339 14.44 6.58 -2.54
CA LEU A 339 14.15 7.70 -3.41
C LEU A 339 13.73 7.11 -4.75
N LEU A 340 12.43 7.17 -5.01
CA LEU A 340 11.79 6.52 -6.12
C LEU A 340 11.26 7.59 -7.09
N GLY A 341 11.17 7.29 -8.39
CA GLY A 341 10.73 8.25 -9.41
C GLY A 341 11.82 9.22 -9.86
N ASP A 342 11.45 10.38 -10.39
CA ASP A 342 12.39 11.42 -10.83
C ASP A 342 12.77 12.31 -9.64
N THR A 343 13.63 11.75 -8.80
CA THR A 343 13.90 12.32 -7.48
C THR A 343 14.60 13.67 -7.59
N ASP A 344 14.11 14.69 -6.87
CA ASP A 344 14.74 16.00 -6.78
C ASP A 344 16.26 15.93 -6.50
N ALA A 345 17.05 16.58 -7.37
CA ALA A 345 18.51 16.63 -7.30
C ALA A 345 19.05 17.19 -5.96
N GLN A 346 18.24 17.97 -5.22
CA GLN A 346 18.62 18.45 -3.89
C GLN A 346 18.68 17.32 -2.88
N LEU A 347 17.75 16.34 -2.91
CA LEU A 347 17.81 15.19 -2.00
C LEU A 347 19.07 14.36 -2.23
N GLN A 348 19.45 14.17 -3.49
CA GLN A 348 20.69 13.48 -3.84
C GLN A 348 21.91 14.26 -3.39
N THR A 349 21.92 15.57 -3.61
CA THR A 349 23.01 16.45 -3.13
C THR A 349 23.14 16.38 -1.61
N MET A 350 22.02 16.28 -0.87
CA MET A 350 22.05 16.10 0.58
C MET A 350 22.71 14.78 0.99
N LEU A 351 22.51 13.71 0.21
CA LEU A 351 23.10 12.39 0.46
C LEU A 351 24.60 12.34 0.16
N MET A 352 25.09 13.21 -0.72
CA MET A 352 26.52 13.29 -1.09
C MET A 352 27.35 14.17 -0.13
N SER A 353 26.74 14.77 0.89
CA SER A 353 27.43 15.65 1.84
C SER A 353 27.31 15.13 3.27
N ASP A 354 28.46 14.92 3.93
CA ASP A 354 28.58 14.48 5.33
C ASP A 354 27.78 15.36 6.31
N LEU A 355 27.62 16.64 5.97
CA LEU A 355 26.90 17.59 6.82
C LEU A 355 25.39 17.44 6.73
N THR A 356 24.87 16.84 5.67
CA THR A 356 23.44 16.82 5.34
C THR A 356 22.88 15.40 5.23
N SER A 357 23.70 14.38 5.16
CA SER A 357 23.26 12.98 5.04
C SER A 357 22.76 12.40 6.37
N PRO A 358 21.84 11.41 6.38
CA PRO A 358 21.44 10.75 7.61
C PRO A 358 22.62 9.97 8.23
N PRO A 359 22.92 10.15 9.53
CA PRO A 359 24.14 9.65 10.14
C PRO A 359 24.21 8.13 10.31
N VAL A 360 23.08 7.42 10.22
CA VAL A 360 22.97 5.96 10.44
C VAL A 360 22.35 5.22 9.26
N LEU A 361 22.39 5.83 8.07
CA LEU A 361 21.84 5.24 6.85
C LEU A 361 22.58 3.94 6.51
N ARG A 362 21.82 2.84 6.40
CA ARG A 362 22.34 1.49 6.10
C ARG A 362 21.90 0.98 4.74
N ALA A 363 20.73 1.41 4.28
CA ALA A 363 20.17 1.01 2.99
C ALA A 363 19.69 2.23 2.22
N LEU A 364 20.17 2.35 0.98
CA LEU A 364 19.76 3.39 0.05
C LEU A 364 19.25 2.73 -1.24
N HIS A 365 18.04 3.10 -1.64
CA HIS A 365 17.41 2.64 -2.87
C HIS A 365 17.13 3.85 -3.74
N LEU A 366 17.68 3.87 -4.94
CA LEU A 366 17.54 4.97 -5.89
C LEU A 366 16.83 4.44 -7.14
N GLN A 367 15.74 5.07 -7.55
CA GLN A 367 15.19 4.88 -8.89
C GLN A 367 15.65 6.08 -9.69
N GLU A 368 16.54 5.88 -10.66
CA GLU A 368 17.07 7.04 -11.36
C GLU A 368 17.58 6.72 -12.75
N HIS A 369 17.29 7.64 -13.67
CA HIS A 369 17.99 7.77 -14.94
C HIS A 369 19.49 8.06 -14.72
N SER A 370 19.83 8.78 -13.64
CA SER A 370 21.19 9.25 -13.41
C SER A 370 22.19 8.18 -13.02
N LEU A 371 21.82 6.99 -12.54
CA LEU A 371 22.83 5.91 -12.46
C LEU A 371 23.40 5.61 -13.84
N LEU A 372 22.50 5.46 -14.82
CA LEU A 372 22.91 5.22 -16.19
C LEU A 372 23.65 6.42 -16.75
N GLU A 373 23.30 7.65 -16.38
CA GLU A 373 24.06 8.83 -16.80
C GLU A 373 25.43 8.90 -16.12
N TRP A 374 25.54 8.64 -14.82
CA TRP A 374 26.81 8.61 -14.08
C TRP A 374 27.74 7.54 -14.64
N ILE A 375 27.18 6.36 -14.97
CA ILE A 375 27.93 5.29 -15.62
C ILE A 375 28.25 5.66 -17.06
N ALA A 376 27.29 6.17 -17.84
CA ALA A 376 27.48 6.47 -19.26
C ALA A 376 28.41 7.66 -19.52
N LEU A 377 28.45 8.66 -18.63
CA LEU A 377 29.40 9.78 -18.72
C LEU A 377 30.86 9.32 -18.51
N GLU A 378 31.04 8.20 -17.81
CA GLU A 378 32.34 7.64 -17.51
C GLU A 378 32.74 6.54 -18.51
N VAL A 379 31.94 6.28 -19.54
CA VAL A 379 32.13 5.19 -20.50
C VAL A 379 32.31 5.76 -21.91
N ASP A 380 33.29 5.25 -22.65
CA ASP A 380 33.58 5.64 -24.03
C ASP A 380 32.57 5.06 -25.02
N ASP A 381 32.69 5.43 -26.31
CA ASP A 381 31.81 4.93 -27.38
C ASP A 381 31.89 3.39 -27.55
N GLU A 382 32.94 2.75 -27.02
CA GLU A 382 33.13 1.29 -27.05
C GLU A 382 32.60 0.59 -25.80
N GLY A 383 32.09 1.31 -24.81
CA GLY A 383 31.59 0.71 -23.57
C GLY A 383 32.67 0.51 -22.50
N ASN A 384 33.90 0.98 -22.72
CA ASN A 384 34.97 0.93 -21.74
C ASN A 384 34.90 2.16 -20.84
N PHE A 385 35.18 2.02 -19.55
CA PHE A 385 35.30 3.21 -18.71
C PHE A 385 36.47 4.09 -19.16
N LEU A 386 36.20 5.36 -19.49
CA LEU A 386 37.17 6.37 -19.93
C LEU A 386 38.31 6.59 -18.93
N GLN A 387 38.11 6.31 -17.62
CA GLN A 387 39.13 6.45 -16.58
C GLN A 387 39.16 5.35 -15.48
N LEU A 388 38.13 4.51 -15.34
CA LEU A 388 38.04 3.53 -14.24
C LEU A 388 38.72 2.19 -14.52
N ALA A 389 39.00 1.84 -15.78
CA ALA A 389 39.68 0.58 -16.08
C ALA A 389 41.13 0.53 -15.54
N GLU A 390 41.75 1.70 -15.33
CA GLU A 390 43.12 1.81 -14.79
C GLU A 390 43.16 2.30 -13.34
N SER A 391 42.09 2.91 -12.83
CA SER A 391 42.03 3.47 -11.48
C SER A 391 41.12 2.64 -10.58
N SER A 392 41.64 2.09 -9.50
CA SER A 392 40.87 1.37 -8.45
C SER A 392 39.99 2.30 -7.60
N SER A 393 39.66 3.49 -8.11
CA SER A 393 38.82 4.50 -7.46
C SER A 393 37.36 4.30 -7.84
N LEU A 394 36.44 4.69 -6.96
CA LEU A 394 35.02 4.74 -7.30
C LEU A 394 34.72 5.97 -8.17
N PRO A 395 33.64 5.93 -8.98
CA PRO A 395 33.11 7.14 -9.63
C PRO A 395 32.87 8.25 -8.59
N GLY A 396 33.18 9.51 -8.93
CA GLY A 396 33.12 10.65 -8.00
C GLY A 396 31.81 10.70 -7.18
N PRO A 397 30.62 10.71 -7.81
CA PRO A 397 29.35 10.75 -7.08
C PRO A 397 29.14 9.58 -6.11
N ILE A 398 29.59 8.37 -6.48
CA ILE A 398 29.52 7.20 -5.61
C ILE A 398 30.52 7.32 -4.47
N ALA A 399 31.74 7.81 -4.74
CA ALA A 399 32.74 8.04 -3.70
C ALA A 399 32.24 9.06 -2.66
N ASP A 400 31.66 10.18 -3.12
CA ASP A 400 31.08 11.22 -2.26
C ASP A 400 29.91 10.67 -1.44
N LEU A 401 29.01 9.91 -2.08
CA LEU A 401 27.90 9.23 -1.41
C LEU A 401 28.38 8.29 -0.30
N LEU A 402 29.40 7.46 -0.55
CA LEU A 402 29.92 6.53 0.44
C LEU A 402 30.71 7.24 1.56
N SER A 403 31.39 8.34 1.24
CA SER A 403 32.06 9.18 2.25
C SER A 403 31.02 9.74 3.22
N ALA A 404 29.92 10.29 2.69
CA ALA A 404 28.83 10.85 3.47
C ALA A 404 28.00 9.81 4.23
N ASN A 405 28.04 8.55 3.81
CA ASN A 405 27.24 7.47 4.38
C ASN A 405 28.11 6.27 4.78
N SER A 406 29.02 6.50 5.73
CA SER A 406 29.97 5.48 6.20
C SER A 406 29.34 4.17 6.75
N GLU A 407 28.09 4.23 7.21
CA GLU A 407 27.33 3.07 7.71
C GLU A 407 26.58 2.30 6.61
N LEU A 408 26.63 2.75 5.35
CA LEU A 408 25.90 2.15 4.24
C LEU A 408 26.35 0.69 4.00
N LYS A 409 25.37 -0.21 3.89
CA LYS A 409 25.56 -1.65 3.63
C LYS A 409 24.81 -2.14 2.41
N VAL A 410 23.75 -1.46 2.02
CA VAL A 410 22.92 -1.82 0.86
C VAL A 410 22.78 -0.60 -0.04
N LEU A 411 23.12 -0.77 -1.31
CA LEU A 411 22.90 0.22 -2.36
C LEU A 411 22.14 -0.45 -3.50
N GLN A 412 20.90 -0.02 -3.72
CA GLN A 412 20.06 -0.58 -4.77
C GLN A 412 19.69 0.50 -5.78
N PHE A 413 19.69 0.11 -7.05
CA PHE A 413 19.18 0.94 -8.13
C PHE A 413 17.99 0.28 -8.82
N ARG A 414 17.00 1.08 -9.18
CA ARG A 414 15.85 0.68 -10.02
C ARG A 414 15.94 1.44 -11.33
N VAL A 415 16.01 0.71 -12.43
CA VAL A 415 16.16 1.25 -13.78
C VAL A 415 14.85 1.04 -14.54
N PRO A 416 14.22 2.08 -15.10
CA PRO A 416 13.01 1.94 -15.89
C PRO A 416 13.23 1.13 -17.16
N GLN A 417 12.27 0.28 -17.54
CA GLN A 417 12.32 -0.57 -18.75
C GLN A 417 12.47 0.21 -20.08
N LEU A 418 12.27 1.53 -20.08
CA LEU A 418 12.38 2.40 -21.27
C LEU A 418 13.73 2.33 -22.03
N TYR A 419 14.78 1.79 -21.40
CA TYR A 419 16.14 1.73 -21.95
C TYR A 419 16.45 0.51 -22.84
N GLU A 420 15.49 -0.39 -23.08
CA GLU A 420 15.70 -1.54 -23.97
C GLU A 420 16.05 -1.17 -25.42
N THR A 421 15.83 0.08 -25.85
CA THR A 421 15.97 0.51 -27.25
C THR A 421 17.41 0.65 -27.77
N THR A 422 18.46 0.49 -26.94
CA THR A 422 19.85 0.43 -27.46
C THR A 422 20.67 -0.72 -26.86
N ARG A 423 20.42 -1.93 -27.36
CA ARG A 423 21.17 -3.17 -27.02
C ARG A 423 22.70 -3.02 -27.04
N ALA A 424 23.24 -2.15 -27.92
CA ALA A 424 24.68 -1.88 -28.00
C ALA A 424 25.23 -1.17 -26.75
N ARG A 425 24.52 -0.15 -26.24
CA ARG A 425 24.91 0.59 -25.02
C ARG A 425 24.85 -0.28 -23.77
N TRP A 426 23.94 -1.26 -23.76
CA TRP A 426 23.75 -2.10 -22.58
C TRP A 426 24.94 -3.02 -22.29
N SER A 427 25.69 -3.44 -23.32
CA SER A 427 26.88 -4.28 -23.13
C SER A 427 27.96 -3.56 -22.30
N GLY A 428 28.32 -2.32 -22.68
CA GLY A 428 29.23 -1.47 -21.91
C GLY A 428 28.70 -1.15 -20.51
N VAL A 429 27.41 -0.76 -20.41
CA VAL A 429 26.75 -0.49 -19.12
C VAL A 429 26.79 -1.72 -18.20
N SER A 430 26.63 -2.93 -18.73
CA SER A 430 26.64 -4.15 -17.92
C SER A 430 28.01 -4.48 -17.34
N GLN A 431 29.08 -4.30 -18.13
CA GLN A 431 30.45 -4.45 -17.65
C GLN A 431 30.75 -3.37 -16.61
N ALA A 432 30.28 -2.15 -16.83
CA ALA A 432 30.43 -1.06 -15.90
C ALA A 432 29.75 -1.31 -14.54
N ILE A 433 28.50 -1.78 -14.57
CA ILE A 433 27.74 -2.22 -13.38
C ILE A 433 28.47 -3.35 -12.65
N ALA A 434 29.01 -4.32 -13.38
CA ALA A 434 29.76 -5.44 -12.79
C ALA A 434 31.01 -4.94 -12.06
N SER A 435 31.86 -4.14 -12.73
CA SER A 435 33.07 -3.56 -12.13
C SER A 435 32.74 -2.71 -10.89
N LEU A 436 31.69 -1.87 -10.96
CA LEU A 436 31.21 -1.10 -9.81
C LEU A 436 30.77 -2.04 -8.67
N GLY A 437 30.02 -3.09 -8.99
CA GLY A 437 29.58 -4.08 -8.02
C GLY A 437 30.73 -4.79 -7.32
N GLU A 438 31.83 -5.09 -8.03
CA GLU A 438 33.05 -5.65 -7.42
C GLU A 438 33.72 -4.65 -6.47
N MET A 439 33.89 -3.39 -6.90
CA MET A 439 34.45 -2.33 -6.04
C MET A 439 33.61 -2.08 -4.78
N LEU A 440 32.28 -2.17 -4.88
CA LEU A 440 31.36 -2.06 -3.73
C LEU A 440 31.41 -3.30 -2.84
N ARG A 441 31.54 -4.50 -3.42
CA ARG A 441 31.70 -5.75 -2.68
C ARG A 441 32.95 -5.75 -1.81
N GLU A 442 34.07 -5.26 -2.33
CA GLU A 442 35.32 -5.11 -1.57
C GLU A 442 35.18 -4.19 -0.35
N ARG A 443 34.23 -3.25 -0.40
CA ARG A 443 33.86 -2.35 0.69
C ARG A 443 32.76 -2.89 1.60
N GLY A 444 32.28 -4.12 1.36
CA GLY A 444 31.24 -4.77 2.14
C GLY A 444 29.83 -4.20 1.89
N ILE A 445 29.58 -3.66 0.70
CA ILE A 445 28.27 -3.12 0.28
C ILE A 445 27.58 -4.11 -0.65
N ASP A 446 26.36 -4.52 -0.29
CA ASP A 446 25.43 -5.28 -1.15
C ASP A 446 24.86 -4.35 -2.21
N PHE A 447 25.29 -4.55 -3.44
CA PHE A 447 24.91 -3.73 -4.58
C PHE A 447 23.98 -4.52 -5.50
N ARG A 448 22.81 -3.93 -5.78
CA ARG A 448 21.82 -4.54 -6.67
C ARG A 448 21.27 -3.56 -7.68
N VAL A 449 20.98 -4.06 -8.87
CA VAL A 449 20.28 -3.31 -9.91
C VAL A 449 19.05 -4.09 -10.31
N HIS A 450 17.92 -3.40 -10.28
CA HIS A 450 16.60 -3.92 -10.63
C HIS A 450 16.08 -3.22 -11.89
N LEU A 451 15.40 -3.96 -12.75
CA LEU A 451 14.57 -3.44 -13.83
C LEU A 451 13.17 -3.20 -13.26
N CYS A 452 12.72 -1.96 -13.25
CA CYS A 452 11.34 -1.65 -12.90
C CYS A 452 10.49 -1.52 -14.17
N PRO A 453 9.26 -2.08 -14.16
CA PRO A 453 8.37 -2.02 -15.31
C PRO A 453 8.01 -0.57 -15.66
N ARG A 454 7.74 -0.36 -16.95
CA ARG A 454 7.61 0.98 -17.58
C ARG A 454 6.61 1.91 -16.89
N GLN A 455 5.61 1.37 -16.19
CA GLN A 455 4.68 2.10 -15.33
C GLN A 455 3.90 1.09 -14.48
N PRO A 456 3.72 1.30 -13.16
CA PRO A 456 2.68 0.59 -12.44
C PRO A 456 1.34 1.00 -13.06
N ARG A 457 0.64 0.04 -13.69
CA ARG A 457 -0.69 0.28 -14.30
C ARG A 457 -1.78 0.57 -13.25
N PHE A 458 -1.52 0.22 -11.99
CA PHE A 458 -2.49 0.25 -10.92
C PHE A 458 -2.10 1.24 -9.84
N VAL A 459 -3.10 1.93 -9.30
CA VAL A 459 -2.90 2.75 -8.11
C VAL A 459 -2.84 1.81 -6.93
N ARG A 460 -1.70 1.84 -6.22
CA ARG A 460 -1.55 1.08 -4.98
C ARG A 460 -2.45 1.71 -3.90
N PRO A 461 -2.95 0.93 -2.93
CA PRO A 461 -2.72 -0.49 -2.76
C PRO A 461 -3.43 -1.34 -3.82
N ILE A 462 -2.79 -2.44 -4.19
CA ILE A 462 -3.35 -3.47 -5.08
C ILE A 462 -4.39 -4.26 -4.27
N LEU A 463 -5.67 -4.02 -4.54
CA LEU A 463 -6.79 -4.52 -3.74
C LEU A 463 -7.75 -5.43 -4.52
N TYR A 464 -7.63 -5.68 -5.82
CA TYR A 464 -8.43 -6.69 -6.54
C TYR A 464 -7.64 -7.93 -6.96
N GLY A 465 -6.52 -8.21 -6.27
CA GLY A 465 -5.68 -9.35 -6.61
C GLY A 465 -4.99 -9.15 -7.96
N GLU A 466 -4.84 -7.90 -8.39
CA GLU A 466 -3.96 -7.55 -9.49
C GLU A 466 -2.55 -8.05 -9.17
N VAL A 467 -1.81 -8.44 -10.20
CA VAL A 467 -0.44 -8.91 -10.01
C VAL A 467 0.41 -7.69 -9.76
N GLU A 468 1.10 -7.65 -8.62
CA GLU A 468 2.09 -6.62 -8.36
C GLU A 468 3.18 -6.73 -9.41
N ASP A 469 3.41 -5.63 -10.10
CA ASP A 469 4.57 -5.43 -10.95
C ASP A 469 5.83 -5.58 -10.08
N VAL A 470 6.47 -6.75 -10.18
CA VAL A 470 7.68 -7.07 -9.42
C VAL A 470 8.88 -6.57 -10.20
N ASP A 471 9.76 -5.86 -9.49
CA ASP A 471 11.08 -5.50 -10.00
C ASP A 471 11.90 -6.75 -10.35
N GLU A 472 12.38 -6.83 -11.59
CA GLU A 472 13.24 -7.92 -12.02
C GLU A 472 14.69 -7.63 -11.59
N LEU A 473 15.35 -8.58 -10.92
CA LEU A 473 16.75 -8.42 -10.53
C LEU A 473 17.66 -8.58 -11.77
N LEU A 474 18.35 -7.51 -12.16
CA LEU A 474 19.30 -7.53 -13.27
C LEU A 474 20.70 -7.94 -12.84
N TYR A 475 21.15 -7.39 -11.70
CA TYR A 475 22.51 -7.59 -11.21
C TYR A 475 22.53 -7.64 -9.69
N SER A 476 23.36 -8.53 -9.13
CA SER A 476 23.76 -8.50 -7.73
C SER A 476 25.22 -8.92 -7.56
N ASN A 477 25.95 -8.22 -6.68
CA ASN A 477 27.35 -8.56 -6.38
C ASN A 477 27.52 -9.70 -5.34
N CYS A 478 26.43 -10.26 -4.81
CA CYS A 478 26.48 -11.35 -3.81
C CYS A 478 26.55 -12.77 -4.42
N GLY A 479 26.58 -12.88 -5.76
CA GLY A 479 26.64 -14.16 -6.47
C GLY A 479 25.27 -14.80 -6.71
N GLU A 480 24.17 -14.17 -6.25
CA GLU A 480 22.84 -14.45 -6.78
C GLU A 480 22.73 -13.88 -8.20
N ALA A 481 22.20 -14.70 -9.12
CA ALA A 481 22.43 -14.62 -10.55
C ALA A 481 22.38 -13.22 -11.17
N TYR A 482 23.40 -12.91 -11.98
CA TYR A 482 23.24 -12.02 -13.11
C TYR A 482 22.24 -12.69 -14.06
N ILE A 483 21.10 -12.06 -14.35
CA ILE A 483 20.30 -12.46 -15.51
C ILE A 483 20.93 -11.71 -16.68
N PRO A 484 21.74 -12.38 -17.54
CA PRO A 484 22.08 -11.76 -18.80
C PRO A 484 20.73 -11.46 -19.47
N LEU A 485 20.47 -10.20 -19.79
CA LEU A 485 19.35 -9.75 -20.63
C LEU A 485 19.52 -10.39 -22.02
N CYS A 486 19.34 -11.71 -22.08
CA CYS A 486 19.21 -12.51 -23.26
C CYS A 486 17.84 -12.13 -23.76
N GLY A 487 17.83 -11.26 -24.78
CA GLY A 487 16.64 -10.56 -25.24
C GLY A 487 15.39 -11.40 -25.10
N HIS A 488 14.36 -10.81 -24.51
CA HIS A 488 13.00 -11.18 -24.87
C HIS A 488 13.00 -11.34 -26.39
N SER A 489 12.95 -12.59 -26.84
CA SER A 489 12.81 -12.92 -28.25
C SER A 489 11.60 -12.14 -28.74
N ASP A 490 11.74 -11.41 -29.84
CA ASP A 490 10.76 -10.61 -30.59
C ASP A 490 9.44 -11.38 -30.95
N GLY A 491 8.80 -12.00 -29.98
CA GLY A 491 7.75 -12.99 -30.19
C GLY A 491 6.74 -13.11 -29.05
N GLY A 492 6.94 -12.40 -27.94
CA GLY A 492 5.79 -11.98 -27.16
C GLY A 492 5.05 -10.99 -28.01
N GLN A 493 3.99 -11.42 -28.72
CA GLN A 493 2.99 -10.51 -29.24
C GLN A 493 2.77 -9.49 -28.13
N LEU A 494 3.09 -8.22 -28.41
CA LEU A 494 2.37 -7.15 -27.75
C LEU A 494 0.92 -7.61 -27.90
N ILE A 495 0.33 -8.04 -26.79
CA ILE A 495 -1.09 -7.91 -26.65
C ILE A 495 -1.21 -6.40 -26.81
N GLU A 496 -1.46 -5.95 -28.05
CA GLU A 496 -2.28 -4.79 -28.30
C GLU A 496 -3.45 -5.09 -27.37
N SER A 497 -3.38 -4.51 -26.17
CA SER A 497 -4.50 -4.51 -25.25
C SER A 497 -5.49 -3.71 -26.03
N ASP A 498 -6.29 -4.48 -26.73
CA ASP A 498 -7.40 -4.07 -27.53
C ASP A 498 -8.12 -3.08 -26.63
N ASN A 499 -8.02 -1.80 -26.99
CA ASN A 499 -8.94 -0.78 -26.51
C ASN A 499 -10.35 -1.06 -27.06
N SER A 500 -10.62 -2.28 -27.58
CA SER A 500 -11.94 -2.88 -27.57
C SER A 500 -12.48 -2.81 -26.15
N GLU A 501 -13.35 -1.83 -25.95
CA GLU A 501 -14.71 -2.16 -25.58
C GLU A 501 -14.76 -3.34 -24.61
N TYR A 502 -14.85 -3.02 -23.32
CA TYR A 502 -15.73 -3.79 -22.47
C TYR A 502 -17.14 -3.69 -23.09
N GLU A 503 -17.38 -4.41 -24.17
CA GLU A 503 -18.69 -4.59 -24.76
C GLU A 503 -19.56 -5.18 -23.66
N ASP A 504 -20.61 -4.42 -23.39
CA ASP A 504 -21.82 -4.75 -22.67
C ASP A 504 -22.28 -6.19 -22.90
N GLY A 505 -21.75 -7.09 -22.08
CA GLY A 505 -22.33 -8.41 -21.82
C GLY A 505 -23.46 -8.34 -20.79
N ALA A 506 -24.37 -7.37 -20.91
CA ALA A 506 -25.64 -7.36 -20.19
C ALA A 506 -26.66 -6.53 -20.98
N GLY A 507 -27.30 -7.18 -21.95
CA GLY A 507 -28.56 -6.68 -22.50
C GLY A 507 -29.56 -6.46 -21.36
N PHE A 508 -29.77 -5.20 -21.02
CA PHE A 508 -30.89 -4.76 -20.19
C PHE A 508 -31.36 -3.42 -20.76
N ASP A 509 -32.06 -3.50 -21.90
CA ASP A 509 -32.96 -2.43 -22.35
C ASP A 509 -34.05 -2.26 -21.30
N GLY A 510 -33.79 -1.35 -20.35
CA GLY A 510 -34.76 -0.83 -19.41
C GLY A 510 -34.88 0.67 -19.63
N ASP A 511 -35.71 1.02 -20.61
CA ASP A 511 -36.24 2.35 -20.86
C ASP A 511 -36.81 2.95 -19.56
N TRP A 512 -36.04 3.87 -18.95
CA TRP A 512 -36.54 4.75 -17.89
C TRP A 512 -36.72 6.13 -18.49
N SER A 513 -37.82 6.30 -19.22
CA SER A 513 -38.34 7.62 -19.55
C SER A 513 -38.69 8.37 -18.26
N GLU A 514 -37.96 9.45 -17.99
CA GLU A 514 -38.35 10.50 -17.06
C GLU A 514 -39.69 11.09 -17.51
N THR A 515 -40.79 10.70 -16.87
CA THR A 515 -42.02 11.50 -16.88
C THR A 515 -41.90 12.60 -15.85
N ALA A 516 -41.69 13.81 -16.35
CA ALA A 516 -41.78 15.07 -15.64
C ALA A 516 -43.12 15.19 -14.88
N LEU A 517 -43.03 15.54 -13.60
CA LEU A 517 -44.16 16.04 -12.82
C LEU A 517 -44.35 17.51 -13.16
N GLU A 518 -45.35 17.80 -14.00
CA GLU A 518 -45.90 19.13 -14.19
C GLU A 518 -46.53 19.62 -12.88
N GLN A 519 -46.04 20.75 -12.38
CA GLN A 519 -46.69 21.54 -11.35
C GLN A 519 -47.84 22.32 -12.01
N SER A 520 -49.09 21.94 -11.72
CA SER A 520 -50.27 22.76 -11.99
C SER A 520 -50.43 23.77 -10.86
N SER A 521 -50.11 25.04 -11.15
CA SER A 521 -50.70 26.19 -10.48
C SER A 521 -52.12 26.37 -10.98
N ASP A 522 -53.11 26.31 -10.08
CA ASP A 522 -54.41 26.95 -10.29
C ASP A 522 -54.76 27.74 -9.02
N ASP A 523 -54.91 29.04 -9.24
CA ASP A 523 -55.47 30.04 -8.32
C ASP A 523 -57.01 29.96 -8.30
N GLU A 524 -57.58 30.65 -7.31
CA GLU A 524 -58.97 31.16 -7.19
C GLU A 524 -60.05 30.22 -6.62
N GLU A 525 -60.34 30.35 -5.32
CA GLU A 525 -61.44 31.20 -4.79
C GLU A 525 -61.24 31.55 -3.30
#